data_AF-A0A966IK53-F1
#
_entry.id   AF-A0A966IK53-F1
#
_cell.length_a   1.000
_cell.length_b   1.000
_cell.length_c   1.000
_cell.angle_alpha   90.00
_cell.angle_beta   90.00
_cell.angle_gamma   90.00
#
_symmetry.space_group_name_H-M   'P 1'
#
loop_
_entity.id
_entity.type
_entity.pdbx_description
1 polymer ?
#
loop_
_entity_poly.entity_id
_entity_poly.type
_entity_poly.pdbx_seq_one_letter_code
_entity_poly.pdbx_strand_id
1 'polypeptide(L)'
;FVISGMYAGLAGGLMTAMDPQVGAERMQWTASGEVVLMTILGGVGTLIGPILGAGLIKYFENIFSKINDTLLHQWFAFMPESLENFFVTIIYPFVGKGWFLTLGLMFMGVIIFLPGGLVELGQRISRIFKRKNSAEHSEPAE
;
A
#
# COMPACT_ATOMS: atom_id res chain seq x y z
N PHE A 1 16.90 -7.75 -20.21
CA PHE A 1 16.64 -6.70 -21.23
C PHE A 1 15.41 -6.97 -22.07
N VAL A 2 15.34 -7.99 -22.95
CA VAL A 2 14.13 -8.20 -23.79
C VAL A 2 12.86 -8.38 -22.96
N ILE A 3 12.81 -9.40 -22.08
CA ILE A 3 11.63 -9.68 -21.23
C ILE A 3 11.25 -8.47 -20.35
N SER A 4 12.24 -7.84 -19.71
CA SER A 4 12.03 -6.63 -18.90
C SER A 4 11.51 -5.44 -19.72
N GLY A 5 11.95 -5.30 -20.97
CA GLY A 5 11.48 -4.28 -21.91
C GLY A 5 10.04 -4.53 -22.39
N MET A 6 9.65 -5.80 -22.58
CA MET A 6 8.25 -6.16 -22.87
C MET A 6 7.32 -5.76 -21.73
N TYR A 7 7.67 -6.09 -20.47
CA TYR A 7 6.87 -5.67 -19.32
C TYR A 7 6.84 -4.15 -19.12
N ALA A 8 7.97 -3.46 -19.29
CA ALA A 8 8.02 -2.00 -19.19
C ALA A 8 7.20 -1.31 -20.30
N GLY A 9 7.29 -1.79 -21.55
CA GLY A 9 6.51 -1.28 -22.68
C GLY A 9 5.01 -1.54 -22.52
N LEU A 10 4.62 -2.72 -22.03
CA LEU A 10 3.23 -3.04 -21.73
C LEU A 10 2.68 -2.17 -20.59
N ALA A 11 3.45 -1.98 -19.51
CA ALA A 11 3.06 -1.12 -18.41
C ALA A 11 2.91 0.35 -18.84
N GLY A 12 3.85 0.87 -19.65
CA GLY A 12 3.77 2.22 -20.21
C GLY A 12 2.57 2.40 -21.15
N GLY A 13 2.31 1.43 -22.04
CA GLY A 13 1.14 1.46 -22.91
C GLY A 13 -0.19 1.40 -22.15
N LEU A 14 -0.26 0.61 -21.08
CA LEU A 14 -1.43 0.52 -20.21
C LEU A 14 -1.62 1.82 -19.39
N MET A 15 -0.53 2.44 -18.94
CA MET A 15 -0.56 3.74 -18.25
C MET A 15 -1.15 4.83 -19.16
N THR A 16 -0.66 4.99 -20.39
CA THR A 16 -1.21 5.97 -21.35
C THR A 16 -2.69 5.72 -21.70
N ALA A 17 -3.16 4.47 -21.63
CA ALA A 17 -4.56 4.13 -21.84
C ALA A 17 -5.46 4.41 -20.63
N MET A 18 -4.90 4.55 -19.42
CA MET A 18 -5.62 4.88 -18.18
C MET A 18 -5.55 6.38 -17.84
N ASP A 19 -4.39 6.99 -18.08
CA ASP A 19 -4.09 8.41 -17.84
C ASP A 19 -3.27 8.93 -19.03
N PRO A 20 -3.91 9.56 -20.04
CA PRO A 20 -3.21 10.09 -21.22
C PRO A 20 -2.47 11.41 -20.93
N GLN A 21 -2.57 11.96 -19.71
CA GLN A 21 -2.10 13.31 -19.38
C GLN A 21 -0.78 13.26 -18.59
N VAL A 22 0.37 13.38 -19.28
CA VAL A 22 1.69 13.32 -18.63
C VAL A 22 2.00 14.64 -17.90
N GLY A 23 1.65 14.70 -16.61
CA GLY A 23 2.01 15.79 -15.70
C GLY A 23 3.50 15.84 -15.34
N ALA A 24 4.04 17.04 -15.08
CA ALA A 24 5.44 17.26 -14.73
C ALA A 24 5.84 16.61 -13.38
N GLU A 25 4.85 16.31 -12.55
CA GLU A 25 4.97 15.58 -11.28
C GLU A 25 5.52 14.17 -11.49
N ARG A 26 5.20 13.53 -12.63
CA ARG A 26 5.70 12.19 -13.00
C ARG A 26 7.18 12.21 -13.38
N MET A 27 7.76 13.37 -13.68
CA MET A 27 9.18 13.55 -13.99
C MET A 27 10.03 13.83 -12.74
N GLN A 28 9.41 13.94 -11.56
CA GLN A 28 10.13 14.18 -10.30
C GLN A 28 10.78 12.91 -9.75
N TRP A 29 11.93 13.07 -9.10
CA TRP A 29 12.67 11.99 -8.43
C TRP A 29 11.87 11.29 -7.32
N THR A 30 10.81 11.92 -6.81
CA THR A 30 9.87 11.34 -5.85
C THR A 30 9.06 10.19 -6.47
N ALA A 31 8.73 10.25 -7.75
CA ALA A 31 7.97 9.20 -8.45
C ALA A 31 8.78 7.91 -8.63
N SER A 32 10.08 7.99 -8.89
CA SER A 32 10.96 6.81 -8.86
C SER A 32 11.18 6.29 -7.44
N GLY A 33 11.19 7.19 -6.44
CA GLY A 33 11.12 6.84 -5.02
C GLY A 33 9.91 5.97 -4.67
N GLU A 34 8.70 6.35 -5.11
CA GLU A 34 7.47 5.59 -4.90
C GLU A 34 7.61 4.13 -5.41
N VAL A 35 8.14 3.94 -6.62
CA VAL A 35 8.36 2.61 -7.20
C VAL A 35 9.38 1.80 -6.40
N VAL A 36 10.48 2.41 -5.94
CA VAL A 36 11.46 1.73 -5.07
C VAL A 36 10.80 1.27 -3.77
N LEU A 37 10.00 2.13 -3.13
CA LEU A 37 9.25 1.78 -1.92
C LEU A 37 8.29 0.61 -2.17
N MET A 38 7.55 0.59 -3.30
CA MET A 38 6.71 -0.56 -3.70
C MET A 38 7.50 -1.87 -3.76
N THR A 39 8.74 -1.87 -4.29
CA THR A 39 9.57 -3.09 -4.32
C THR A 39 10.04 -3.52 -2.93
N ILE A 40 10.36 -2.58 -2.04
CA ILE A 40 10.90 -2.88 -0.70
C ILE A 40 9.82 -3.46 0.21
N LEU A 41 8.71 -2.77 0.39
CA LEU A 41 7.59 -3.27 1.20
C LEU A 41 6.98 -4.55 0.58
N GLY A 42 6.98 -4.66 -0.74
CA GLY A 42 6.52 -5.87 -1.44
C GLY A 42 7.37 -7.10 -1.11
N GLY A 43 8.69 -6.95 -1.12
CA GLY A 43 9.68 -8.01 -0.89
C GLY A 43 10.73 -8.02 -1.98
N VAL A 44 11.91 -7.45 -1.68
CA VAL A 44 13.03 -7.30 -2.62
C VAL A 44 13.48 -8.63 -3.22
N GLY A 45 13.95 -8.61 -4.47
CA GLY A 45 14.46 -9.80 -5.17
C GLY A 45 13.38 -10.77 -5.68
N THR A 46 12.09 -10.42 -5.59
CA THR A 46 10.98 -11.25 -6.09
C THR A 46 10.18 -10.54 -7.19
N LEU A 47 9.57 -11.29 -8.11
CA LEU A 47 8.69 -10.71 -9.14
C LEU A 47 7.29 -10.37 -8.61
N ILE A 48 6.82 -11.08 -7.58
CA ILE A 48 5.49 -10.90 -6.99
C ILE A 48 5.47 -9.77 -5.94
N GLY A 49 6.60 -9.55 -5.24
CA GLY A 49 6.74 -8.48 -4.25
C GLY A 49 6.31 -7.11 -4.77
N PRO A 50 6.92 -6.57 -5.84
CA PRO A 50 6.55 -5.28 -6.41
C PRO A 50 5.06 -5.15 -6.77
N ILE A 51 4.43 -6.23 -7.22
CA ILE A 51 2.99 -6.25 -7.54
C ILE A 51 2.15 -6.13 -6.26
N LEU A 52 2.48 -6.91 -5.22
CA LEU A 52 1.81 -6.83 -3.92
C LEU A 52 2.04 -5.48 -3.22
N GLY A 53 3.25 -4.91 -3.34
CA GLY A 53 3.59 -3.61 -2.75
C GLY A 53 2.91 -2.43 -3.46
N ALA A 54 2.85 -2.45 -4.79
CA ALA A 54 2.06 -1.49 -5.56
C ALA A 54 0.56 -1.60 -5.23
N GLY A 55 0.04 -2.82 -5.11
CA GLY A 55 -1.33 -3.08 -4.68
C GLY A 55 -1.62 -2.54 -3.28
N LEU A 56 -0.74 -2.78 -2.29
CA LEU A 56 -0.90 -2.29 -0.93
C LEU A 56 -0.84 -0.75 -0.85
N ILE A 57 0.14 -0.13 -1.52
CA ILE A 57 0.29 1.34 -1.53
C ILE A 57 -0.93 1.99 -2.17
N LYS A 58 -1.36 1.55 -3.36
CA LYS A 58 -2.54 2.12 -4.03
C LYS A 58 -3.84 1.81 -3.29
N TYR A 59 -3.93 0.70 -2.57
CA TYR A 59 -5.06 0.41 -1.69
C TYR A 59 -5.11 1.38 -0.49
N PHE A 60 -3.98 1.64 0.17
CA PHE A 60 -3.92 2.60 1.28
C PHE A 60 -4.17 4.05 0.83
N GLU A 61 -3.58 4.48 -0.28
CA GLU A 61 -3.85 5.76 -0.94
C GLU A 61 -5.35 5.94 -1.25
N ASN A 62 -6.00 4.92 -1.81
CA ASN A 62 -7.44 4.88 -2.08
C ASN A 62 -8.33 4.83 -0.81
N ILE A 63 -7.81 4.39 0.34
CA ILE A 63 -8.52 4.50 1.62
C ILE A 63 -8.43 5.94 2.13
N PHE A 64 -7.22 6.52 2.24
CA PHE A 64 -7.08 7.81 2.92
C PHE A 64 -7.58 8.95 2.02
N SER A 65 -7.47 8.83 0.69
CA SER A 65 -8.07 9.78 -0.27
C SER A 65 -9.61 9.86 -0.15
N LYS A 66 -10.26 8.90 0.53
CA LYS A 66 -11.68 8.95 0.89
C LYS A 66 -11.94 9.55 2.28
N ILE A 67 -10.91 9.69 3.12
CA ILE A 67 -11.00 10.33 4.43
C ILE A 67 -10.95 11.86 4.25
N ASN A 68 -12.08 12.38 3.78
CA ASN A 68 -12.32 13.80 3.54
C ASN A 68 -12.81 14.51 4.82
N ASP A 69 -12.81 15.85 4.84
CA ASP A 69 -13.29 16.68 5.97
C ASP A 69 -14.63 16.18 6.54
N THR A 70 -15.58 15.85 5.66
CA THR A 70 -16.93 15.35 5.99
C THR A 70 -16.94 14.13 6.91
N LEU A 71 -15.96 13.22 6.78
CA LEU A 71 -15.87 12.04 7.65
C LEU A 71 -15.26 12.36 9.01
N LEU A 72 -14.32 13.32 9.09
CA LEU A 72 -13.82 13.80 10.39
C LEU A 72 -14.92 14.52 11.16
N HIS A 73 -15.68 15.40 10.51
CA HIS A 73 -16.88 16.02 11.08
C HIS A 73 -17.87 14.96 11.57
N GLN A 74 -18.22 13.97 10.73
CA GLN A 74 -19.14 12.89 11.13
C GLN A 74 -18.63 12.03 12.30
N TRP A 75 -17.31 11.87 12.46
CA TRP A 75 -16.72 11.15 13.61
C TRP A 75 -16.64 11.98 14.89
N PHE A 76 -16.59 13.31 14.79
CA PHE A 76 -16.49 14.23 15.93
C PHE A 76 -17.78 14.96 16.30
N ALA A 77 -18.86 14.82 15.52
CA ALA A 77 -20.20 15.36 15.75
C ALA A 77 -20.90 14.92 17.06
N PHE A 78 -20.26 14.11 17.90
CA PHE A 78 -20.68 13.85 19.29
C PHE A 78 -20.18 14.92 20.28
N MET A 79 -19.30 15.83 19.84
CA MET A 79 -18.75 16.93 20.64
C MET A 79 -19.38 18.27 20.26
N PRO A 80 -19.27 19.32 21.10
CA PRO A 80 -19.69 20.66 20.72
C PRO A 80 -18.93 21.18 19.50
N GLU A 81 -19.64 21.88 18.61
CA GLU A 81 -19.17 22.39 17.31
C GLU A 81 -17.85 23.21 17.41
N SER A 82 -17.64 23.95 18.50
CA SER A 82 -16.40 24.70 18.76
C SER A 82 -15.19 23.81 19.08
N LEU A 83 -15.41 22.64 19.69
CA LEU A 83 -14.38 21.67 20.01
C LEU A 83 -14.12 20.73 18.82
N GLU A 84 -15.18 20.36 18.10
CA GLU A 84 -15.11 19.63 16.83
C GLU A 84 -14.21 20.37 15.83
N ASN A 85 -14.51 21.63 15.53
CA ASN A 85 -13.72 22.42 14.57
C ASN A 85 -12.24 22.56 14.95
N PHE A 86 -11.92 22.61 16.25
CA PHE A 86 -10.53 22.58 16.74
C PHE A 86 -9.85 21.24 16.40
N PHE A 87 -10.46 20.10 16.76
CA PHE A 87 -9.87 18.79 16.48
C PHE A 87 -9.79 18.48 14.98
N VAL A 88 -10.80 18.85 14.18
CA VAL A 88 -10.75 18.71 12.72
C VAL A 88 -9.60 19.54 12.15
N THR A 89 -9.43 20.80 12.56
CA THR A 89 -8.33 21.68 12.12
C THR A 89 -6.94 21.12 12.46
N ILE A 90 -6.80 20.41 13.59
CA ILE A 90 -5.54 19.77 14.00
C ILE A 90 -5.27 18.46 13.23
N ILE A 91 -6.29 17.64 12.97
CA ILE A 91 -6.13 16.27 12.43
C ILE A 91 -6.19 16.24 10.89
N TYR A 92 -7.02 17.07 10.26
CA TYR A 92 -7.16 17.13 8.81
C TYR A 92 -5.84 17.40 8.04
N PRO A 93 -4.90 18.24 8.53
CA PRO A 93 -3.57 18.37 7.92
C PRO A 93 -2.79 17.06 7.82
N PHE A 94 -3.03 16.07 8.70
CA PHE A 94 -2.34 14.77 8.70
C PHE A 94 -3.11 13.67 7.98
N VAL A 95 -4.44 13.74 7.95
CA VAL A 95 -5.31 12.66 7.45
C VAL A 95 -5.91 12.98 6.07
N GLY A 96 -6.21 14.24 5.80
CA GLY A 96 -6.62 14.73 4.48
C GLY A 96 -5.41 15.19 3.66
N LYS A 97 -5.12 16.49 3.65
CA LYS A 97 -4.16 17.10 2.71
C LYS A 97 -2.70 16.65 2.87
N GLY A 98 -2.31 16.13 4.05
CA GLY A 98 -0.96 15.63 4.32
C GLY A 98 -0.86 14.11 4.42
N TRP A 99 -1.76 13.34 3.78
CA TRP A 99 -1.76 11.87 3.81
C TRP A 99 -0.39 11.20 3.60
N PHE A 100 0.47 11.78 2.75
CA PHE A 100 1.82 11.27 2.51
C PHE A 100 2.67 11.13 3.78
N LEU A 101 2.43 11.95 4.81
CA LEU A 101 3.16 11.93 6.07
C LEU A 101 2.69 10.79 6.97
N THR A 102 1.37 10.60 7.11
CA THR A 102 0.77 9.49 7.86
C THR A 102 0.97 8.14 7.16
N LEU A 103 0.90 8.09 5.82
CA LEU A 103 1.30 6.93 5.03
C LEU A 103 2.80 6.65 5.22
N GLY A 104 3.67 7.65 5.11
CA GLY A 104 5.11 7.49 5.32
C GLY A 104 5.46 6.91 6.69
N LEU A 105 4.78 7.36 7.76
CA LEU A 105 4.97 6.85 9.12
C LEU A 105 4.46 5.41 9.27
N MET A 106 3.25 5.11 8.77
CA MET A 106 2.72 3.73 8.70
C MET A 106 3.66 2.80 7.94
N PHE A 107 4.15 3.26 6.80
CA PHE A 107 5.03 2.52 5.89
C PHE A 107 6.40 2.24 6.51
N MET A 108 6.97 3.22 7.21
CA MET A 108 8.20 3.06 7.98
C MET A 108 8.01 2.02 9.10
N GLY A 109 6.87 2.03 9.79
CA GLY A 109 6.49 0.97 10.73
C GLY A 109 6.45 -0.41 10.08
N VAL A 110 5.74 -0.56 8.95
CA VAL A 110 5.66 -1.84 8.22
C VAL A 110 7.04 -2.35 7.80
N ILE A 111 7.92 -1.50 7.27
CA ILE A 111 9.29 -1.90 6.88
C ILE A 111 10.13 -2.34 8.09
N ILE A 112 10.02 -1.64 9.23
CA ILE A 112 10.78 -2.00 10.44
C ILE A 112 10.32 -3.36 11.01
N PHE A 113 9.03 -3.67 10.95
CA PHE A 113 8.50 -4.95 11.43
C PHE A 113 8.54 -6.10 10.41
N LEU A 114 8.59 -5.81 9.09
CA LEU A 114 8.62 -6.80 8.01
C LEU A 114 9.84 -6.57 7.09
N PRO A 115 11.08 -6.92 7.53
CA PRO A 115 12.29 -6.68 6.74
C PRO A 115 12.37 -7.46 5.41
N GLY A 116 11.69 -8.60 5.30
CA GLY A 116 11.51 -9.33 4.03
C GLY A 116 10.28 -8.92 3.20
N GLY A 117 9.53 -7.90 3.64
CA GLY A 117 8.31 -7.42 3.00
C GLY A 117 7.11 -8.38 3.09
N LEU A 118 6.04 -8.04 2.38
CA LEU A 118 4.78 -8.79 2.35
C LEU A 118 4.94 -10.25 1.90
N VAL A 119 5.86 -10.52 0.97
CA VAL A 119 6.12 -11.89 0.48
C VAL A 119 6.64 -12.79 1.60
N GLU A 120 7.45 -12.28 2.55
CA GLU A 120 7.92 -13.08 3.68
C GLU A 120 6.75 -13.51 4.59
N LEU A 121 5.82 -12.58 4.86
CA LEU A 121 4.61 -12.86 5.64
C LEU A 121 3.77 -13.96 4.98
N GLY A 122 3.53 -13.85 3.68
CA GLY A 122 2.82 -14.86 2.89
C GLY A 122 3.51 -16.23 2.91
N GLN A 123 4.84 -16.27 2.78
CA GLN A 123 5.62 -17.52 2.88
C GLN A 123 5.64 -18.14 4.28
N ARG A 124 5.56 -17.33 5.34
CA ARG A 124 5.43 -17.81 6.74
C ARG A 124 4.04 -18.43 6.96
N ILE A 125 2.98 -17.74 6.55
CA ILE A 125 1.59 -18.24 6.65
C ILE A 125 1.39 -19.51 5.82
N SER A 126 1.86 -19.52 4.56
CA SER A 126 1.74 -20.68 3.65
C SER A 126 2.41 -21.94 4.23
N ARG A 127 3.58 -21.81 4.88
CA ARG A 127 4.26 -22.93 5.55
C ARG A 127 3.45 -23.50 6.72
N ILE A 128 2.80 -22.65 7.51
CA ILE A 128 1.93 -23.08 8.62
C ILE A 128 0.70 -23.82 8.07
N PHE A 129 0.05 -23.26 7.05
CA PHE A 129 -1.16 -23.87 6.46
C PHE A 129 -0.87 -25.21 5.77
N LYS A 130 0.21 -25.29 4.98
CA LYS A 130 0.64 -26.53 4.32
C LYS A 130 0.98 -27.63 5.32
N ARG A 131 1.57 -27.28 6.48
CA ARG A 131 1.83 -28.23 7.58
C ARG A 131 0.55 -28.78 8.23
N LYS A 132 -0.57 -28.05 8.20
CA LYS A 132 -1.87 -28.55 8.72
C LYS A 132 -2.45 -29.62 7.81
N ASN A 133 -2.60 -29.33 6.51
CA ASN A 133 -3.18 -30.27 5.54
C ASN A 133 -2.38 -31.58 5.43
N SER A 134 -1.06 -31.57 5.65
CA SER A 134 -0.25 -32.80 5.63
C SER A 134 -0.41 -33.69 6.88
N ALA A 135 -0.99 -33.20 7.98
CA ALA A 135 -1.36 -34.03 9.13
C ALA A 135 -2.76 -34.64 8.94
N GLU A 136 -3.70 -33.83 8.44
CA GLU A 136 -5.11 -34.16 8.16
C GLU A 136 -5.30 -35.22 7.04
N HIS A 137 -4.21 -35.60 6.35
CA HIS A 137 -4.19 -36.65 5.33
C HIS A 137 -3.35 -37.87 5.76
N SER A 138 -3.11 -38.04 7.06
CA SER A 138 -2.33 -39.13 7.65
C SER A 138 -3.07 -39.97 8.70
N GLU A 139 -4.35 -39.68 8.94
CA GLU A 139 -5.26 -40.62 9.59
C GLU A 139 -5.55 -41.78 8.60
N PRO A 140 -5.23 -43.04 8.94
CA PRO A 140 -5.53 -44.18 8.09
C PRO A 140 -7.04 -44.44 8.07
N ALA A 141 -7.55 -44.95 6.95
CA ALA A 141 -8.91 -45.46 6.89
C ALA A 141 -9.02 -46.76 7.71
N GLU A 142 -10.00 -46.79 8.63
CA GLU A 142 -10.58 -48.01 9.21
C GLU A 142 -11.69 -48.57 8.29
#